data_AF-A0A951F829-F1
#
_entry.id   AF-A0A951F829-F1
#
_cell.length_a   1.000
_cell.length_b   1.000
_cell.length_c   1.000
_cell.angle_alpha   90.00
_cell.angle_beta   90.00
_cell.angle_gamma   90.00
#
_symmetry.space_group_name_H-M   'P 1'
#
loop_
_entity.id
_entity.type
_entity.pdbx_description
1 polymer ?
#
loop_
_entity_poly.entity_id
_entity_poly.type
_entity_poly.pdbx_seq_one_letter_code
_entity_poly.pdbx_strand_id
1 'polypeptide(L)'
;MIRLARIFILCCAGAALGMAQNAANMPWWTSDVVQDLGLSPAQTQRIHQIVRGYRDRLFDARNNVQKAEAALEDLLNEPAVDPGAAKPVIDRLAAARANSTRVFTEMSLQLRGVLTIDQWRELRKRWADVKKTRKGDTQLPP
;
A
#
# COMPACT_ATOMS: atom_id res chain seq x y z
N MET A 1 33.01 -4.18 -37.56
CA MET A 1 31.71 -3.60 -37.95
C MET A 1 30.75 -3.75 -36.78
N ILE A 2 30.64 -2.71 -35.97
CA ILE A 2 29.88 -2.69 -34.70
C ILE A 2 28.72 -1.73 -34.90
N ARG A 3 27.46 -2.21 -34.84
CA ARG A 3 26.27 -1.44 -34.43
C ARG A 3 25.12 -2.37 -34.03
N LEU A 4 25.13 -2.84 -32.78
CA LEU A 4 23.97 -3.46 -32.12
C LEU A 4 23.88 -2.85 -30.72
N ALA A 5 23.01 -1.87 -30.54
CA ALA A 5 22.52 -1.43 -29.23
C ALA A 5 21.30 -0.53 -29.44
N ARG A 6 20.15 -1.14 -29.71
CA ARG A 6 18.85 -0.46 -29.55
C ARG A 6 18.36 -0.74 -28.13
N ILE A 7 18.60 0.26 -27.28
CA ILE A 7 17.68 0.79 -26.25
C ILE A 7 16.65 -0.21 -25.71
N PHE A 8 16.85 -0.63 -24.46
CA PHE A 8 15.75 -1.00 -23.56
C PHE A 8 15.94 -0.25 -22.24
N ILE A 9 15.75 1.08 -22.28
CA ILE A 9 15.55 1.88 -21.07
C ILE A 9 14.05 1.94 -20.86
N LEU A 10 13.48 0.96 -20.16
CA LEU A 10 12.14 1.10 -19.56
C LEU A 10 11.90 0.03 -18.47
N CYS A 11 12.66 0.07 -17.36
CA CYS A 11 12.33 -0.77 -16.18
C CYS A 11 12.21 -0.02 -14.86
N CYS A 12 12.43 1.30 -14.80
CA CYS A 12 12.34 2.02 -13.52
C CYS A 12 10.99 2.71 -13.26
N ALA A 13 10.01 2.64 -14.16
CA ALA A 13 8.70 3.29 -13.96
C ALA A 13 7.65 2.41 -13.26
N GLY A 14 7.92 1.11 -13.05
CA GLY A 14 6.97 0.20 -12.39
C GLY A 14 6.89 0.38 -10.87
N ALA A 15 8.03 0.64 -10.21
CA ALA A 15 8.09 0.73 -8.75
C ALA A 15 7.41 2.01 -8.20
N ALA A 16 7.47 3.13 -8.94
CA ALA A 16 6.91 4.40 -8.49
C ALA A 16 5.37 4.42 -8.54
N LEU A 17 4.74 3.73 -9.49
CA LEU A 17 3.28 3.69 -9.64
C LEU A 17 2.60 2.80 -8.58
N GLY A 18 3.30 1.80 -8.03
CA GLY A 18 2.78 0.98 -6.92
C GLY A 18 2.68 1.74 -5.59
N MET A 19 3.52 2.77 -5.39
CA MET A 19 3.51 3.60 -4.18
C MET A 19 2.47 4.73 -4.24
N ALA A 20 2.15 5.23 -5.44
CA ALA A 20 1.24 6.37 -5.63
C ALA A 20 -0.25 6.02 -5.50
N GLN A 21 -0.64 4.75 -5.69
CA GLN A 21 -2.03 4.28 -5.52
C GLN A 21 -2.53 4.36 -4.06
N ASN A 22 -1.65 4.72 -3.11
CA ASN A 22 -1.84 4.56 -1.69
C ASN A 22 -1.83 5.88 -0.91
N ALA A 23 -2.31 6.99 -1.50
CA ALA A 23 -2.64 8.19 -0.72
C ALA A 23 -3.62 7.86 0.44
N ALA A 24 -4.42 6.81 0.26
CA ALA A 24 -5.32 6.20 1.25
C ALA A 24 -4.62 5.31 2.29
N ASN A 25 -3.37 4.87 2.10
CA ASN A 25 -2.64 4.10 3.11
C ASN A 25 -2.16 5.03 4.23
N MET A 26 -3.05 5.24 5.18
CA MET A 26 -2.78 5.84 6.47
C MET A 26 -2.77 4.74 7.53
N PRO A 27 -1.71 3.91 7.66
CA PRO A 27 -1.60 2.89 8.71
C PRO A 27 -1.30 3.53 10.07
N TRP A 28 -2.14 4.47 10.49
CA TRP A 28 -1.92 5.27 11.69
C TRP A 28 -1.88 4.43 12.96
N TRP A 29 -2.58 3.28 12.98
CA TRP A 29 -2.66 2.39 14.14
C TRP A 29 -1.34 1.69 14.50
N THR A 30 -0.34 1.75 13.64
CA THR A 30 1.03 1.26 13.92
C THR A 30 2.02 2.39 14.17
N SER A 31 1.57 3.65 14.21
CA SER A 31 2.42 4.82 14.37
C SER A 31 2.25 5.45 15.75
N ASP A 32 3.29 6.13 16.22
CA ASP A 32 3.30 6.83 17.51
C ASP A 32 2.24 7.93 17.63
N VAL A 33 1.64 8.36 16.50
CA VAL A 33 0.51 9.31 16.48
C VAL A 33 -0.67 8.86 17.33
N VAL A 34 -0.76 7.59 17.72
CA VAL A 34 -1.82 7.01 18.55
C VAL A 34 -1.69 7.41 20.03
N GLN A 35 -0.48 7.60 20.53
CA GLN A 35 -0.20 7.65 21.98
C GLN A 35 -0.91 8.81 22.69
N ASP A 36 -1.07 9.95 22.01
CA ASP A 36 -1.64 11.17 22.61
C ASP A 36 -3.05 11.52 22.07
N LEU A 37 -3.76 10.58 21.44
CA LEU A 37 -5.12 10.85 20.95
C LEU A 37 -6.17 10.88 22.07
N GLY A 38 -5.76 10.65 23.33
CA GLY A 38 -6.70 10.58 24.46
C GLY A 38 -7.70 9.43 24.29
N LEU A 39 -7.23 8.26 23.82
CA LEU A 39 -8.08 7.09 23.65
C LEU A 39 -8.52 6.55 25.00
N SER A 40 -9.81 6.26 25.15
CA SER A 40 -10.29 5.54 26.33
C SER A 40 -9.80 4.08 26.31
N PRO A 41 -9.74 3.39 27.47
CA PRO A 41 -9.37 1.97 27.51
C PRO A 41 -10.24 1.10 26.59
N ALA A 42 -11.54 1.42 26.49
CA ALA A 42 -12.47 0.72 25.60
C ALA A 42 -12.16 0.96 24.11
N GLN A 43 -11.80 2.19 23.73
CA GLN A 43 -11.39 2.51 22.35
C GLN A 43 -10.10 1.76 21.98
N THR A 44 -9.11 1.77 22.86
CA THR A 44 -7.84 1.04 22.67
C THR A 44 -8.08 -0.45 22.50
N GLN A 45 -8.90 -1.05 23.35
CA GLN A 45 -9.24 -2.48 23.24
C GLN A 45 -9.93 -2.79 21.91
N ARG A 46 -10.88 -1.95 21.46
CA ARG A 46 -11.61 -2.16 20.20
C ARG A 46 -10.71 -2.00 18.98
N ILE A 47 -9.81 -1.00 18.98
CA ILE A 47 -8.78 -0.85 17.94
C ILE A 47 -7.91 -2.11 17.86
N HIS A 48 -7.41 -2.61 18.99
CA HIS A 48 -6.59 -3.82 19.02
C HIS A 48 -7.34 -5.05 18.49
N GLN A 49 -8.63 -5.20 18.81
CA GLN A 49 -9.45 -6.30 18.28
C GLN A 49 -9.61 -6.21 16.76
N ILE A 50 -9.91 -5.01 16.23
CA ILE A 50 -10.03 -4.79 14.77
C ILE A 50 -8.71 -5.11 14.09
N VAL A 51 -7.59 -4.55 14.58
CA VAL A 51 -6.26 -4.79 14.00
C VAL A 51 -5.92 -6.28 13.97
N ARG A 52 -6.15 -7.00 15.07
CA ARG A 52 -5.93 -8.45 15.11
C ARG A 52 -6.81 -9.20 14.12
N GLY A 53 -8.09 -8.87 14.03
CA GLY A 53 -9.03 -9.52 13.11
C GLY A 53 -8.71 -9.32 11.62
N TYR A 54 -7.96 -8.27 11.27
CA TYR A 54 -7.55 -7.98 9.90
C TYR A 54 -6.13 -8.39 9.55
N ARG A 55 -5.31 -8.83 10.52
CA ARG A 55 -3.88 -9.10 10.32
C ARG A 55 -3.64 -10.08 9.18
N ASP A 56 -4.28 -11.25 9.23
CA ASP A 56 -4.08 -12.32 8.24
C ASP A 56 -4.65 -11.92 6.88
N ARG A 57 -5.85 -11.30 6.87
CA ARG A 57 -6.47 -10.79 5.64
C ARG A 57 -5.58 -9.77 4.91
N LEU A 58 -4.94 -8.86 5.66
CA LEU A 58 -4.01 -7.89 5.09
C LEU A 58 -2.72 -8.54 4.59
N PHE A 59 -2.21 -9.53 5.31
CA PHE A 59 -1.04 -10.31 4.89
C PHE A 59 -1.31 -11.05 3.59
N ASP A 60 -2.41 -11.81 3.53
CA ASP A 60 -2.82 -12.57 2.35
C ASP A 60 -3.07 -11.66 1.15
N ALA A 61 -3.75 -10.52 1.35
CA ALA A 61 -4.03 -9.59 0.27
C ALA A 61 -2.74 -9.00 -0.33
N ARG A 62 -1.73 -8.66 0.50
CA ARG A 62 -0.42 -8.18 0.03
C ARG A 62 0.36 -9.28 -0.67
N ASN A 63 0.39 -10.49 -0.11
CA ASN A 63 1.06 -11.63 -0.74
C ASN A 63 0.44 -11.97 -2.10
N ASN A 64 -0.87 -11.84 -2.24
CA ASN A 64 -1.55 -12.07 -3.51
C ASN A 64 -1.17 -11.02 -4.57
N VAL A 65 -0.98 -9.76 -4.16
CA VAL A 65 -0.42 -8.72 -5.04
C VAL A 65 1.00 -9.09 -5.47
N GLN A 66 1.88 -9.41 -4.52
CA GLN A 66 3.27 -9.80 -4.81
C GLN A 66 3.37 -11.00 -5.76
N LYS A 67 2.55 -12.04 -5.54
CA LYS A 67 2.48 -13.21 -6.42
C LYS A 67 2.02 -12.85 -7.83
N ALA A 68 1.04 -11.94 -7.96
CA ALA A 68 0.56 -11.50 -9.27
C ALA A 68 1.55 -10.58 -9.99
N GLU A 69 2.30 -9.78 -9.24
CA GLU A 69 3.39 -8.95 -9.78
C GLU A 69 4.55 -9.82 -10.28
N ALA A 70 4.95 -10.84 -9.51
CA ALA A 70 5.96 -11.82 -9.95
C ALA A 70 5.53 -12.57 -11.22
N ALA A 71 4.26 -13.00 -11.31
CA ALA A 71 3.75 -13.65 -12.51
C ALA A 71 3.75 -12.74 -13.75
N LEU A 72 3.53 -11.43 -13.56
CA LEU A 72 3.66 -10.45 -14.64
C LEU A 72 5.13 -10.25 -15.04
N GLU A 73 6.03 -10.20 -14.07
CA GLU A 73 7.47 -10.10 -14.32
C GLU A 73 7.99 -11.32 -15.10
N ASP A 74 7.60 -12.53 -14.71
CA ASP A 74 7.95 -13.78 -15.40
C ASP A 74 7.51 -13.72 -16.88
N LEU A 75 6.25 -13.36 -17.13
CA LEU A 75 5.70 -13.22 -18.49
C LEU A 75 6.49 -12.19 -19.33
N LEU A 76 6.85 -11.05 -18.74
CA LEU A 76 7.59 -10.00 -19.44
C LEU A 76 9.05 -10.39 -19.75
N ASN A 77 9.59 -11.36 -19.03
CA ASN A 77 10.94 -11.89 -19.23
C ASN A 77 10.97 -13.05 -20.25
N GLU A 78 9.84 -13.49 -20.78
CA GLU A 78 9.79 -14.51 -21.83
C GLU A 78 10.38 -14.00 -23.16
N PRO A 79 11.06 -14.85 -23.96
CA PRO A 79 11.65 -14.45 -25.24
C PRO A 79 10.65 -13.89 -26.26
N ALA A 80 9.37 -14.28 -26.15
CA ALA A 80 8.27 -13.74 -26.94
C ALA A 80 7.01 -13.67 -26.07
N VAL A 81 6.44 -12.47 -25.91
CA VAL A 81 5.21 -12.26 -25.15
C VAL A 81 4.00 -12.50 -26.03
N ASP A 82 3.16 -13.48 -25.68
CA ASP A 82 1.85 -13.67 -26.31
C ASP A 82 0.80 -12.75 -25.65
N PRO A 83 0.20 -11.79 -26.38
CA PRO A 83 -0.87 -10.94 -25.84
C PRO A 83 -2.10 -11.72 -25.35
N GLY A 84 -2.38 -12.90 -25.92
CA GLY A 84 -3.45 -13.78 -25.48
C GLY A 84 -3.20 -14.35 -24.09
N ALA A 85 -1.99 -14.86 -23.84
CA ALA A 85 -1.53 -15.33 -22.55
C ALA A 85 -1.37 -14.20 -21.51
N ALA A 86 -1.11 -12.96 -21.94
CA ALA A 86 -0.94 -11.82 -21.04
C ALA A 86 -2.22 -11.37 -20.34
N LYS A 87 -3.37 -11.47 -21.02
CA LYS A 87 -4.66 -11.00 -20.49
C LYS A 87 -5.01 -11.58 -19.10
N PRO A 88 -5.01 -12.91 -18.87
CA PRO A 88 -5.34 -13.45 -17.55
C PRO A 88 -4.35 -13.04 -16.44
N VAL A 89 -3.07 -12.82 -16.78
CA VAL A 89 -2.06 -12.34 -15.81
C VAL A 89 -2.36 -10.90 -15.38
N ILE A 90 -2.71 -10.04 -16.34
CA ILE A 90 -3.12 -8.65 -16.08
C ILE A 90 -4.39 -8.61 -15.24
N ASP A 91 -5.41 -9.40 -15.58
CA ASP A 91 -6.68 -9.46 -14.86
C ASP A 91 -6.46 -9.92 -13.40
N ARG A 92 -5.57 -10.91 -13.18
CA ARG A 92 -5.19 -11.37 -11.84
C ARG A 92 -4.50 -10.28 -11.02
N LEU A 93 -3.57 -9.53 -11.62
CA LEU A 93 -2.90 -8.42 -10.95
C LEU A 93 -3.88 -7.30 -10.58
N ALA A 94 -4.76 -6.94 -11.50
CA ALA A 94 -5.80 -5.94 -11.25
C ALA A 94 -6.72 -6.36 -10.10
N ALA A 95 -7.19 -7.61 -10.10
CA ALA A 95 -8.03 -8.16 -9.04
C ALA A 95 -7.32 -8.21 -7.68
N ALA A 96 -6.04 -8.60 -7.65
CA ALA A 96 -5.24 -8.64 -6.43
C ALA A 96 -5.07 -7.24 -5.82
N ARG A 97 -4.75 -6.23 -6.65
CA ARG A 97 -4.62 -4.82 -6.21
C ARG A 97 -5.96 -4.29 -5.69
N ALA A 98 -7.05 -4.53 -6.40
CA ALA A 98 -8.39 -4.14 -5.95
C ALA A 98 -8.73 -4.80 -4.60
N ASN A 99 -8.37 -6.08 -4.41
CA ASN A 99 -8.58 -6.78 -3.15
C ASN A 99 -7.76 -6.20 -2.00
N SER A 100 -6.47 -5.90 -2.22
CA SER A 100 -5.63 -5.26 -1.22
C SER A 100 -6.19 -3.91 -0.78
N THR A 101 -6.58 -3.06 -1.73
CA THR A 101 -7.22 -1.76 -1.43
C THR A 101 -8.50 -1.93 -0.63
N ARG A 102 -9.35 -2.89 -1.01
CA ARG A 102 -10.62 -3.15 -0.32
C ARG A 102 -10.40 -3.59 1.13
N VAL A 103 -9.57 -4.61 1.38
CA VAL A 103 -9.29 -5.09 2.74
C VAL A 103 -8.72 -3.99 3.62
N PHE A 104 -7.78 -3.20 3.10
CA PHE A 104 -7.22 -2.06 3.81
C PHE A 104 -8.28 -0.99 4.13
N THR A 105 -9.12 -0.64 3.15
CA THR A 105 -10.16 0.38 3.30
C THR A 105 -11.23 -0.05 4.31
N GLU A 106 -11.67 -1.30 4.26
CA GLU A 106 -12.63 -1.88 5.21
C GLU A 106 -12.11 -1.75 6.66
N MET A 107 -10.86 -2.16 6.90
CA MET A 107 -10.24 -2.02 8.22
C MET A 107 -10.15 -0.55 8.65
N SER A 108 -9.71 0.32 7.73
CA SER A 108 -9.55 1.75 8.00
C SER A 108 -10.88 2.42 8.37
N LEU A 109 -11.99 2.03 7.72
CA LEU A 109 -13.33 2.50 8.05
C LEU A 109 -13.78 2.01 9.43
N GLN A 110 -13.53 0.75 9.79
CA GLN A 110 -13.85 0.24 11.12
C GLN A 110 -13.07 0.97 12.21
N LEU A 111 -11.76 1.17 12.00
CA LEU A 111 -10.93 1.92 12.93
C LEU A 111 -11.38 3.37 13.07
N ARG A 112 -11.72 4.02 11.94
CA ARG A 112 -12.31 5.37 11.95
C ARG A 112 -13.57 5.41 12.81
N GLY A 113 -14.41 4.38 12.76
CA GLY A 113 -15.65 4.30 13.55
C GLY A 113 -15.44 4.21 15.07
N VAL A 114 -14.24 3.90 15.55
CA VAL A 114 -13.93 3.87 16.99
C VAL A 114 -13.64 5.27 17.55
N LEU A 115 -13.14 6.18 16.72
CA LEU A 115 -12.70 7.51 17.12
C LEU A 115 -13.85 8.52 17.10
N THR A 116 -13.83 9.46 18.05
CA THR A 116 -14.67 10.66 17.96
C THR A 116 -14.23 11.51 16.77
N ILE A 117 -15.08 12.47 16.37
CA ILE A 117 -14.74 13.38 15.27
C ILE A 117 -13.51 14.24 15.61
N ASP A 118 -13.34 14.65 16.87
CA ASP A 118 -12.22 15.49 17.29
C ASP A 118 -10.92 14.68 17.37
N GLN A 119 -10.96 13.46 17.90
CA GLN A 119 -9.82 12.53 17.83
C GLN A 119 -9.39 12.27 16.38
N TRP A 120 -10.35 12.11 15.46
CA TRP A 120 -10.05 11.93 14.04
C TRP A 120 -9.40 13.17 13.39
N ARG A 121 -9.90 14.37 13.70
CA ARG A 121 -9.31 15.63 13.21
C ARG A 121 -7.88 15.78 13.70
N GLU A 122 -7.65 15.52 14.98
CA GLU A 122 -6.32 15.59 15.59
C GLU A 122 -5.36 14.57 14.97
N LEU A 123 -5.82 13.32 14.78
CA LEU A 123 -5.05 12.30 14.08
C LEU A 123 -4.66 12.74 12.66
N ARG A 124 -5.59 13.33 11.89
CA ARG A 124 -5.32 13.80 10.53
C ARG A 124 -4.29 14.92 10.51
N LYS A 125 -4.35 15.85 11.46
CA LYS A 125 -3.38 16.94 11.62
C LYS A 125 -1.99 16.36 11.88
N ARG A 126 -1.84 15.52 12.91
CA ARG A 126 -0.56 14.90 13.28
C ARG A 126 0.03 14.06 12.15
N TRP A 127 -0.81 13.31 11.44
CA TRP A 127 -0.35 12.50 10.30
C TRP A 127 0.17 13.33 9.13
N ALA A 128 -0.40 14.51 8.89
CA ALA A 128 0.12 15.42 7.88
C ALA A 128 1.55 15.87 8.25
N ASP A 129 1.83 16.05 9.54
CA ASP A 129 3.16 16.43 10.02
C ASP A 129 4.15 15.26 9.92
N VAL A 130 3.76 14.03 10.30
CA VAL A 130 4.56 12.82 10.07
C VAL A 130 4.96 12.66 8.59
N LYS A 131 4.01 12.91 7.68
CA LYS A 131 4.27 12.85 6.23
C LYS A 131 5.28 13.91 5.78
N LYS A 132 5.26 15.12 6.35
CA LYS A 132 6.23 16.19 6.04
C LYS A 132 7.63 15.80 6.52
N THR A 133 7.76 15.33 7.77
CA THR A 133 9.05 14.91 8.34
C THR A 133 9.69 13.81 7.50
N ARG A 134 8.95 12.74 7.19
CA ARG A 134 9.46 11.63 6.37
C ARG A 134 9.92 12.09 4.97
N LYS A 135 9.22 13.05 4.36
CA LYS A 135 9.61 13.61 3.06
C LYS A 135 10.91 14.42 3.17
N GLY A 136 11.08 15.17 4.25
CA GLY A 136 12.32 15.89 4.56
C GLY A 136 13.52 14.95 4.73
N ASP A 137 13.36 13.85 5.46
CA ASP A 137 14.44 12.87 5.70
C ASP A 137 14.85 12.11 4.43
N THR A 138 13.93 11.96 3.47
CA THR A 138 14.22 11.29 2.19
C THR A 138 14.98 12.22 1.22
N GLN A 139 14.97 13.54 1.46
CA GLN A 139 15.83 14.51 0.77
C GLN A 139 17.15 14.69 1.55
N LEU A 140 18.09 13.76 1.40
CA LEU A 140 19.49 13.97 1.82
C LEU A 140 20.16 15.09 0.96
N PRO A 141 21.14 15.83 1.52
CA PRO A 141 21.63 17.14 1.06
C PRO A 141 22.36 17.09 -0.30
N PRO A 142 22.64 18.25 -0.95
CA PRO A 142 23.27 18.31 -2.28
C PRO A 142 24.57 17.51 -2.40
#